data_AF-A0A7V1TW30-F1
#
_entry.id   AF-A0A7V1TW30-F1
#
_cell.length_a   1.000
_cell.length_b   1.000
_cell.length_c   1.000
_cell.angle_alpha   90.00
_cell.angle_beta   90.00
_cell.angle_gamma   90.00
#
_symmetry.space_group_name_H-M   'P 1'
#
loop_
_entity.id
_entity.type
_entity.pdbx_description
1 polymer ?
#
loop_
_entity_poly.entity_id
_entity_poly.type
_entity_poly.pdbx_seq_one_letter_code
_entity_poly.pdbx_strand_id
1 'polypeptide(L)'
;MGRFDSAGIFSIFTHALTFYRSSMKKISLLSFLVVGYFFAQLPPSYHSYDNLTKVIKELSSQYPSLVKIQSIAKTLKGKDVWVVTIGKNEQNKAVLIVGGIEATHVVGTEHALRLIEFFAHSYGKVDSITTLLNTTTLYIIPRANPDATESFFTKPIHERESNYNPFDDDRDGIVDEDDVEDVNNDGFITWMRVKDSRGEWIVNPDEPRLMKKADAAKGEKGMYRLYTEGIDNDKDEEWNEDAVGGTDFNRNFTFNYQFFGKKSGIHQISEAETKAIADFVFDHPNIAVIFSFSSNDNLTTAWKNEPMKGESPHITSVLKEDEEYFGFISKKFGEISKLKDAPKPLKGEGSFSEWAYYHAGRWSFAVRPWWAGEMQKRKDTSAVKDSTKKIPEMKKDDNSKSDDWQIKALKWYDAAGVKDVSLEWKPFKHPDFPNQEVEIGGVRPFVLSNPPAESLNVYAKPLFHFVTYLAQQLPAISLQNPKVEKVSSNVYRISVDVVNNGYLPTNSGMGAKTRWIRNVRVTLDVSKGNSLSSGRAKQTLEPIPGSGGYKTLSWLVVGKGEVKITAESPTTGKAELSVSLK
;
A
#
# COMPACT_ATOMS: atom_id res chain seq x y z
N MET A 1 10.08 76.80 36.02
CA MET A 1 9.15 76.78 37.17
C MET A 1 8.75 75.33 37.39
N GLY A 2 9.13 74.77 38.53
CA GLY A 2 8.93 73.35 38.82
C GLY A 2 7.77 73.10 39.79
N ARG A 3 7.47 71.80 39.90
CA ARG A 3 6.77 71.04 40.96
C ARG A 3 5.25 70.79 40.83
N PHE A 4 4.96 69.48 40.70
CA PHE A 4 3.96 68.60 41.37
C PHE A 4 2.46 69.03 41.32
N ASP A 5 1.44 68.18 41.19
CA ASP A 5 1.32 66.75 41.49
C ASP A 5 0.02 66.12 40.89
N SER A 6 0.02 64.78 40.85
CA SER A 6 -1.14 63.85 40.99
C SER A 6 -2.22 63.62 39.90
N ALA A 7 -2.23 62.36 39.45
CA ALA A 7 -3.38 61.43 39.36
C ALA A 7 -4.45 61.55 38.25
N GLY A 8 -4.58 60.48 37.45
CA GLY A 8 -5.89 59.97 37.03
C GLY A 8 -6.07 59.48 35.58
N ILE A 9 -5.99 58.16 35.38
CA ILE A 9 -6.86 57.32 34.51
C ILE A 9 -6.87 57.60 32.98
N PHE A 10 -6.19 56.74 32.19
CA PHE A 10 -6.87 55.79 31.29
C PHE A 10 -5.89 54.77 30.68
N SER A 11 -6.30 53.51 30.81
CA SER A 11 -5.77 52.27 30.23
C SER A 11 -5.56 52.34 28.71
N ILE A 12 -4.59 51.58 28.18
CA ILE A 12 -4.82 50.47 27.21
C ILE A 12 -3.50 50.08 26.48
N PHE A 13 -3.22 48.77 26.47
CA PHE A 13 -2.27 48.02 25.63
C PHE A 13 -0.77 48.39 25.66
N THR A 14 -0.01 47.78 26.56
CA THR A 14 1.11 46.87 26.23
C THR A 14 1.77 46.40 27.52
N HIS A 15 1.76 45.10 27.79
CA HIS A 15 2.76 44.31 28.55
C HIS A 15 2.11 43.01 29.05
N ALA A 16 1.95 42.05 28.14
CA ALA A 16 1.71 40.64 28.49
C ALA A 16 2.04 39.74 27.27
N LEU A 17 3.25 39.85 26.71
CA LEU A 17 3.66 38.99 25.61
C LEU A 17 5.16 38.69 25.60
N THR A 18 5.76 38.44 26.76
CA THR A 18 7.18 38.08 26.83
C THR A 18 7.54 37.11 27.94
N PHE A 19 6.61 36.27 28.40
CA PHE A 19 6.91 35.18 29.35
C PHE A 19 5.99 33.96 29.17
N TYR A 20 5.82 33.49 27.93
CA TYR A 20 5.27 32.15 27.65
C TYR A 20 5.67 31.65 26.24
N ARG A 21 6.98 31.68 25.94
CA ARG A 21 7.50 31.23 24.62
C ARG A 21 8.84 30.48 24.70
N SER A 22 9.15 29.84 25.84
CA SER A 22 10.40 29.06 26.00
C SER A 22 10.26 27.64 26.57
N SER A 23 9.09 27.00 26.47
CA SER A 23 8.95 25.59 26.92
C SER A 23 8.13 24.67 26.01
N MET A 24 7.89 25.02 24.75
CA MET A 24 7.31 24.12 23.74
C MET A 24 8.06 24.17 22.40
N LYS A 25 9.37 23.92 22.44
CA LYS A 25 10.19 23.59 21.26
C LYS A 25 11.26 22.55 21.59
N LYS A 26 10.92 21.51 22.37
CA LYS A 26 11.79 20.33 22.58
C LYS A 26 10.92 19.12 22.96
N ILE A 27 10.11 18.62 22.05
CA ILE A 27 9.68 17.21 22.01
C ILE A 27 9.45 16.84 20.54
N SER A 28 9.99 15.69 20.15
CA SER A 28 9.89 15.03 18.84
C SER A 28 10.75 15.57 17.69
N LEU A 29 12.07 15.64 17.92
CA LEU A 29 13.00 15.11 16.93
C LEU A 29 13.53 13.80 17.52
N LEU A 30 12.74 12.73 17.43
CA LEU A 30 13.29 11.39 17.70
C LEU A 30 14.30 11.15 16.58
N SER A 31 15.57 11.25 16.95
CA SER A 31 16.72 10.92 16.14
C SER A 31 16.50 9.57 15.43
N PHE A 32 16.42 9.61 14.10
CA PHE A 32 16.65 8.46 13.23
C PHE A 32 18.14 8.05 13.35
N LEU A 33 18.52 7.51 14.50
CA LEU A 33 19.77 6.79 14.68
C LEU A 33 19.44 5.30 14.54
N VAL A 34 19.20 4.87 13.30
CA VAL A 34 19.33 3.46 12.96
C VAL A 34 20.83 3.20 12.96
N VAL A 35 21.36 2.74 14.09
CA VAL A 35 22.67 2.10 14.13
C VAL A 35 22.60 0.95 13.12
N GLY A 36 23.52 0.95 12.14
CA GLY A 36 23.57 -0.03 11.07
C GLY A 36 23.88 -1.42 11.62
N TYR A 37 22.85 -2.16 12.02
CA TYR A 37 22.95 -3.59 12.25
C TYR A 37 22.94 -4.28 10.88
N PHE A 38 24.05 -4.95 10.57
CA PHE A 38 24.14 -5.84 9.42
C PHE A 38 23.31 -7.08 9.69
N PHE A 39 22.17 -7.19 9.02
CA PHE A 39 21.45 -8.44 8.89
C PHE A 39 21.89 -9.13 7.61
N ALA A 40 21.96 -10.47 7.65
CA ALA A 40 21.92 -11.22 6.40
C ALA A 40 20.65 -10.75 5.66
N GLN A 41 20.84 -10.19 4.47
CA GLN A 41 19.75 -9.83 3.58
C GLN A 41 19.52 -11.00 2.66
N LEU A 42 18.26 -11.25 2.28
CA LEU A 42 17.96 -12.16 1.19
C LEU A 42 18.84 -11.87 -0.03
N PRO A 43 19.31 -12.93 -0.71
CA PRO A 43 20.10 -12.76 -1.92
C PRO A 43 19.30 -11.94 -2.94
N PRO A 44 19.98 -11.19 -3.82
CA PRO A 44 19.34 -10.42 -4.87
C PRO A 44 18.81 -11.35 -5.97
N SER A 45 17.71 -12.04 -5.69
CA SER A 45 17.00 -12.92 -6.60
C SER A 45 15.48 -12.74 -6.44
N TYR A 46 14.76 -12.97 -7.52
CA TYR A 46 13.31 -13.19 -7.49
C TYR A 46 13.04 -14.64 -7.05
N HIS A 47 12.03 -14.83 -6.21
CA HIS A 47 11.69 -16.13 -5.64
C HIS A 47 10.46 -16.73 -6.34
N SER A 48 10.57 -17.96 -6.85
CA SER A 48 9.38 -18.75 -7.21
C SER A 48 8.49 -18.99 -5.99
N TYR A 49 7.28 -19.48 -6.20
CA TYR A 49 6.34 -19.79 -5.13
C TYR A 49 6.95 -20.72 -4.07
N ASP A 50 7.63 -21.78 -4.52
CA ASP A 50 8.25 -22.77 -3.63
C ASP A 50 9.38 -22.16 -2.81
N ASN A 51 10.23 -21.35 -3.45
CA ASN A 51 11.33 -20.67 -2.77
C ASN A 51 10.83 -19.64 -1.76
N LEU A 52 9.81 -18.84 -2.12
CA LEU A 52 9.15 -17.91 -1.19
C LEU A 52 8.55 -18.65 0.00
N THR A 53 7.81 -19.74 -0.27
CA THR A 53 7.17 -20.56 0.77
C THR A 53 8.21 -21.18 1.71
N LYS A 54 9.34 -21.62 1.16
CA LYS A 54 10.47 -22.11 1.95
C LYS A 54 11.03 -21.02 2.87
N VAL A 55 11.30 -19.83 2.35
CA VAL A 55 11.85 -18.70 3.13
C VAL A 55 10.92 -18.32 4.29
N ILE A 56 9.61 -18.18 4.07
CA ILE A 56 8.69 -17.80 5.15
C ILE A 56 8.53 -18.90 6.22
N LYS A 57 8.60 -20.18 5.81
CA LYS A 57 8.58 -21.33 6.75
C LYS A 57 9.85 -21.37 7.59
N GLU A 58 11.01 -21.13 6.98
CA GLU A 58 12.29 -21.03 7.69
C GLU A 58 12.28 -19.88 8.70
N LEU A 59 11.81 -18.69 8.31
CA LEU A 59 11.68 -17.55 9.22
C LEU A 59 10.72 -17.83 10.38
N SER A 60 9.58 -18.47 10.13
CA SER A 60 8.65 -18.86 11.19
C SER A 60 9.26 -19.88 12.16
N SER A 61 10.04 -20.84 11.65
CA SER A 61 10.76 -21.81 12.48
C SER A 61 11.90 -21.19 13.28
N GLN A 62 12.57 -20.17 12.76
CA GLN A 62 13.66 -19.46 13.45
C GLN A 62 13.12 -18.50 14.52
N TYR A 63 11.95 -17.91 14.29
CA TYR A 63 11.33 -16.91 15.17
C TYR A 63 9.92 -17.30 15.64
N PRO A 64 9.69 -18.49 16.24
CA PRO A 64 8.35 -19.05 16.47
C PRO A 64 7.50 -18.24 17.46
N SER A 65 8.13 -17.45 18.34
CA SER A 65 7.43 -16.58 19.30
C SER A 65 7.01 -15.22 18.73
N LEU A 66 7.40 -14.93 17.48
CA LEU A 66 7.22 -13.63 16.82
C LEU A 66 6.58 -13.75 15.44
N VAL A 67 6.99 -14.76 14.65
CA VAL A 67 6.58 -14.97 13.26
C VAL A 67 5.72 -16.22 13.14
N LYS A 68 4.47 -16.04 12.75
CA LYS A 68 3.53 -17.13 12.44
C LYS A 68 3.11 -17.05 10.98
N ILE A 69 2.81 -18.18 10.38
CA ILE A 69 2.29 -18.26 9.01
C ILE A 69 0.94 -18.97 9.01
N GLN A 70 0.06 -18.55 8.12
CA GLN A 70 -1.25 -19.15 7.89
C GLN A 70 -1.54 -19.14 6.39
N SER A 71 -2.10 -20.23 5.87
CA SER A 71 -2.75 -20.22 4.56
C SER A 71 -4.18 -19.73 4.73
N ILE A 72 -4.57 -18.70 3.98
CA ILE A 72 -5.93 -18.12 4.02
C ILE A 72 -6.79 -18.58 2.84
N ALA A 73 -6.17 -19.07 1.77
CA ALA A 73 -6.84 -19.59 0.58
C ALA A 73 -5.96 -20.62 -0.11
N LYS A 74 -6.57 -21.46 -0.94
CA LYS A 74 -5.87 -22.20 -2.00
C LYS A 74 -6.33 -21.67 -3.34
N THR A 75 -5.38 -21.37 -4.22
CA THR A 75 -5.65 -20.98 -5.61
C THR A 75 -6.13 -22.18 -6.42
N LEU A 76 -6.55 -21.93 -7.65
CA LEU A 76 -7.00 -22.98 -8.57
C LEU A 76 -5.90 -24.00 -8.89
N LYS A 77 -4.62 -23.59 -8.97
CA LYS A 77 -3.49 -24.54 -9.09
C LYS A 77 -3.03 -25.11 -7.74
N GLY A 78 -3.79 -24.92 -6.67
CA GLY A 78 -3.55 -25.51 -5.35
C GLY A 78 -2.50 -24.80 -4.50
N LYS A 79 -2.03 -23.62 -4.91
CA LYS A 79 -1.05 -22.84 -4.15
C LYS A 79 -1.71 -22.15 -2.97
N ASP A 80 -1.08 -22.20 -1.80
CA ASP A 80 -1.53 -21.45 -0.63
C ASP A 80 -1.29 -19.94 -0.81
N VAL A 81 -2.30 -19.14 -0.50
CA VAL A 81 -2.15 -17.70 -0.27
C VAL A 81 -1.75 -17.51 1.18
N TRP A 82 -0.48 -17.14 1.41
CA TRP A 82 0.09 -17.03 2.75
C TRP A 82 -0.17 -15.66 3.38
N VAL A 83 -0.51 -15.65 4.67
CA VAL A 83 -0.37 -14.51 5.57
C VAL A 83 0.75 -14.83 6.56
N VAL A 84 1.69 -13.89 6.70
CA VAL A 84 2.72 -13.90 7.73
C VAL A 84 2.37 -12.88 8.79
N THR A 85 2.21 -13.33 10.03
CA THR A 85 1.92 -12.49 11.19
C THR A 85 3.20 -12.26 11.98
N ILE A 86 3.56 -10.98 12.21
CA ILE A 86 4.75 -10.58 12.96
C ILE A 86 4.34 -9.66 14.11
N GLY A 87 4.61 -10.08 15.35
CA GLY A 87 4.32 -9.29 16.54
C GLY A 87 4.13 -10.16 17.78
N LYS A 88 4.12 -9.54 18.96
CA LYS A 88 3.99 -10.28 20.23
C LYS A 88 2.56 -10.70 20.57
N ASN A 89 1.56 -10.00 20.07
CA ASN A 89 0.16 -10.25 20.38
C ASN A 89 -0.73 -9.86 19.21
N GLU A 90 -1.44 -10.82 18.63
CA GLU A 90 -2.36 -10.62 17.51
C GLU A 90 -3.55 -9.70 17.85
N GLN A 91 -3.85 -9.47 19.14
CA GLN A 91 -4.87 -8.50 19.57
C GLN A 91 -4.38 -7.05 19.60
N ASN A 92 -3.08 -6.81 19.40
CA ASN A 92 -2.57 -5.46 19.21
C ASN A 92 -3.17 -4.84 17.94
N LYS A 93 -3.29 -3.51 17.93
CA LYS A 93 -3.56 -2.76 16.70
C LYS A 93 -2.60 -3.17 15.59
N ALA A 94 -3.05 -3.16 14.35
CA ALA A 94 -2.31 -3.79 13.26
C ALA A 94 -2.23 -2.97 11.98
N VAL A 95 -1.19 -3.28 11.20
CA VAL A 95 -1.04 -2.90 9.80
C VAL A 95 -1.09 -4.17 8.96
N LEU A 96 -1.90 -4.16 7.89
CA LEU A 96 -1.84 -5.18 6.84
C LEU A 96 -0.99 -4.66 5.69
N ILE A 97 -0.05 -5.48 5.22
CA ILE A 97 0.85 -5.21 4.11
C ILE A 97 0.57 -6.24 3.03
N VAL A 98 0.30 -5.82 1.80
CA VAL A 98 -0.02 -6.75 0.69
C VAL A 98 0.91 -6.51 -0.49
N GLY A 99 1.65 -7.57 -0.86
CA GLY A 99 2.45 -7.67 -2.07
C GLY A 99 1.84 -8.65 -3.08
N GLY A 100 2.31 -8.58 -4.33
CA GLY A 100 1.83 -9.46 -5.41
C GLY A 100 0.33 -9.27 -5.72
N ILE A 101 -0.16 -8.04 -5.61
CA ILE A 101 -1.51 -7.64 -6.04
C ILE A 101 -1.58 -7.72 -7.56
N GLU A 102 -0.68 -7.00 -8.26
CA GLU A 102 -0.44 -7.19 -9.67
C GLU A 102 0.63 -8.26 -9.86
N ALA A 103 0.31 -9.34 -10.57
CA ALA A 103 1.23 -10.47 -10.75
C ALA A 103 2.45 -10.12 -11.61
N THR A 104 2.32 -9.15 -12.52
CA THR A 104 3.41 -8.60 -13.32
C THR A 104 4.41 -7.78 -12.49
N HIS A 105 4.04 -7.36 -11.27
CA HIS A 105 4.88 -6.60 -10.35
C HIS A 105 5.52 -7.51 -9.29
N VAL A 106 6.31 -8.50 -9.73
CA VAL A 106 6.98 -9.48 -8.86
C VAL A 106 7.84 -8.80 -7.78
N VAL A 107 8.43 -7.64 -8.08
CA VAL A 107 9.16 -6.81 -7.13
C VAL A 107 8.35 -6.40 -5.89
N GLY A 108 7.02 -6.24 -6.00
CA GLY A 108 6.15 -6.01 -4.84
C GLY A 108 6.12 -7.20 -3.89
N THR A 109 6.15 -8.43 -4.43
CA THR A 109 6.31 -9.66 -3.63
C THR A 109 7.66 -9.66 -2.92
N GLU A 110 8.73 -9.34 -3.65
CA GLU A 110 10.09 -9.32 -3.12
C GLU A 110 10.30 -8.28 -2.03
N HIS A 111 9.62 -7.12 -2.12
CA HIS A 111 9.61 -6.11 -1.08
C HIS A 111 8.87 -6.56 0.17
N ALA A 112 7.71 -7.21 0.03
CA ALA A 112 6.97 -7.78 1.15
C ALA A 112 7.75 -8.91 1.85
N LEU A 113 8.41 -9.78 1.09
CA LEU A 113 9.25 -10.86 1.64
C LEU A 113 10.44 -10.30 2.44
N ARG A 114 11.13 -9.28 1.91
CA ARG A 114 12.25 -8.64 2.64
C ARG A 114 11.79 -7.80 3.83
N LEU A 115 10.57 -7.27 3.82
CA LEU A 115 9.96 -6.65 5.01
C LEU A 115 9.78 -7.67 6.14
N ILE A 116 9.31 -8.88 5.83
CA ILE A 116 9.16 -9.97 6.80
C ILE A 116 10.53 -10.27 7.44
N GLU A 117 11.55 -10.50 6.61
CA GLU A 117 12.92 -10.74 7.06
C GLU A 117 13.45 -9.60 7.93
N PHE A 118 13.31 -8.35 7.47
CA PHE A 118 13.77 -7.16 8.18
C PHE A 118 13.19 -7.07 9.59
N PHE A 119 11.87 -7.22 9.75
CA PHE A 119 11.23 -7.13 11.05
C PHE A 119 11.59 -8.29 11.98
N ALA A 120 11.63 -9.51 11.45
CA ALA A 120 12.02 -10.69 12.22
C ALA A 120 13.46 -10.57 12.74
N HIS A 121 14.41 -10.21 11.87
CA HIS A 121 15.81 -10.08 12.22
C HIS A 121 16.11 -8.92 13.17
N SER A 122 15.35 -7.83 13.08
CA SER A 122 15.55 -6.60 13.86
C SER A 122 14.97 -6.66 15.28
N TYR A 123 14.00 -7.53 15.52
CA TYR A 123 13.39 -7.68 16.84
C TYR A 123 14.43 -8.14 17.89
N GLY A 124 14.46 -7.46 19.03
CA GLY A 124 15.44 -7.69 20.10
C GLY A 124 16.82 -7.07 19.86
N LYS A 125 17.03 -6.40 18.71
CA LYS A 125 18.31 -5.75 18.36
C LYS A 125 18.17 -4.26 18.08
N VAL A 126 17.02 -3.85 17.55
CA VAL A 126 16.67 -2.45 17.30
C VAL A 126 15.52 -2.06 18.23
N ASP A 127 15.77 -1.16 19.19
CA ASP A 127 14.81 -0.80 20.24
C ASP A 127 13.49 -0.26 19.69
N SER A 128 13.55 0.57 18.65
CA SER A 128 12.37 1.17 18.02
C SER A 128 11.48 0.11 17.35
N ILE A 129 12.08 -0.89 16.70
CA ILE A 129 11.35 -2.01 16.07
C ILE A 129 10.82 -2.96 17.13
N THR A 130 11.62 -3.24 18.17
CA THR A 130 11.20 -4.10 19.29
C THR A 130 9.98 -3.50 20.00
N THR A 131 10.01 -2.21 20.28
CA THR A 131 8.88 -1.48 20.88
C THR A 131 7.66 -1.49 19.97
N LEU A 132 7.86 -1.29 18.66
CA LEU A 132 6.79 -1.36 17.67
C LEU A 132 6.11 -2.74 17.70
N LEU A 133 6.87 -3.84 17.55
CA LEU A 133 6.34 -5.20 17.46
C LEU A 133 5.79 -5.74 18.81
N ASN A 134 6.16 -5.13 19.93
CA ASN A 134 5.53 -5.39 21.23
C ASN A 134 4.11 -4.83 21.33
N THR A 135 3.82 -3.75 20.59
CA THR A 135 2.57 -2.96 20.72
C THR A 135 1.72 -2.89 19.45
N THR A 136 2.22 -3.49 18.37
CA THR A 136 1.63 -3.47 17.03
C THR A 136 1.88 -4.82 16.35
N THR A 137 0.88 -5.32 15.64
CA THR A 137 0.99 -6.53 14.82
C THR A 137 1.09 -6.15 13.35
N LEU A 138 1.98 -6.82 12.62
CA LEU A 138 2.08 -6.68 11.17
C LEU A 138 1.55 -7.97 10.54
N TYR A 139 0.49 -7.85 9.76
CA TYR A 139 0.04 -8.92 8.87
C TYR A 139 0.63 -8.65 7.49
N ILE A 140 1.30 -9.62 6.90
CA ILE A 140 1.99 -9.46 5.62
C ILE A 140 1.56 -10.59 4.70
N ILE A 141 0.86 -10.26 3.62
CA ILE A 141 0.58 -11.17 2.50
C ILE A 141 1.68 -10.90 1.47
N PRO A 142 2.71 -11.75 1.36
CA PRO A 142 3.81 -11.48 0.45
C PRO A 142 3.37 -11.59 -1.01
N ARG A 143 2.42 -12.48 -1.33
CA ARG A 143 1.95 -12.69 -2.70
C ARG A 143 0.46 -13.02 -2.70
N ALA A 144 -0.37 -12.06 -3.13
CA ALA A 144 -1.83 -12.23 -3.21
C ALA A 144 -2.25 -13.09 -4.42
N ASN A 145 -1.56 -12.98 -5.55
CA ASN A 145 -1.84 -13.74 -6.77
C ASN A 145 -0.70 -14.72 -7.13
N PRO A 146 -0.52 -15.83 -6.37
CA PRO A 146 0.61 -16.72 -6.58
C PRO A 146 0.56 -17.51 -7.88
N ASP A 147 -0.61 -17.71 -8.45
CA ASP A 147 -0.76 -18.47 -9.68
C ASP A 147 -0.27 -17.71 -10.91
N ALA A 148 -0.68 -16.46 -11.07
CA ALA A 148 -0.26 -15.63 -12.19
C ALA A 148 1.23 -15.25 -12.08
N THR A 149 1.74 -14.96 -10.88
CA THR A 149 3.16 -14.59 -10.70
C THR A 149 4.15 -15.70 -11.11
N GLU A 150 3.73 -16.98 -11.12
CA GLU A 150 4.63 -18.07 -11.54
C GLU A 150 5.00 -18.03 -13.04
N SER A 151 4.30 -17.25 -13.88
CA SER A 151 4.69 -17.05 -15.28
C SER A 151 6.04 -16.33 -15.41
N PHE A 152 6.51 -15.63 -14.37
CA PHE A 152 7.86 -15.07 -14.31
C PHE A 152 8.96 -16.15 -14.24
N PHE A 153 8.62 -17.36 -13.76
CA PHE A 153 9.58 -18.44 -13.49
C PHE A 153 9.44 -19.63 -14.44
N THR A 154 8.42 -19.62 -15.31
CA THR A 154 8.08 -20.73 -16.20
C THR A 154 8.33 -20.31 -17.65
N LYS A 155 8.90 -21.20 -18.46
CA LYS A 155 9.12 -20.94 -19.90
C LYS A 155 7.93 -21.46 -20.74
N PRO A 156 7.54 -20.77 -21.82
CA PRO A 156 8.06 -19.46 -22.23
C PRO A 156 7.63 -18.37 -21.24
N ILE A 157 8.54 -17.44 -20.96
CA ILE A 157 8.30 -16.37 -19.99
C ILE A 157 7.34 -15.36 -20.63
N HIS A 158 6.23 -15.07 -19.97
CA HIS A 158 5.21 -14.14 -20.43
C HIS A 158 4.57 -13.38 -19.27
N GLU A 159 4.14 -12.15 -19.52
CA GLU A 159 3.41 -11.37 -18.52
C GLU A 159 1.97 -11.89 -18.39
N ARG A 160 1.56 -12.16 -17.16
CA ARG A 160 0.21 -12.63 -16.85
C ARG A 160 -0.35 -11.84 -15.69
N GLU A 161 -1.59 -11.40 -15.82
CA GLU A 161 -2.29 -10.60 -14.80
C GLU A 161 -3.35 -11.43 -14.06
N SER A 162 -4.03 -12.32 -14.78
CA SER A 162 -5.19 -13.09 -14.31
C SER A 162 -4.82 -14.44 -13.70
N ASN A 163 -5.68 -14.93 -12.80
CA ASN A 163 -5.58 -16.32 -12.31
C ASN A 163 -6.01 -17.33 -13.40
N TYR A 164 -6.07 -18.62 -13.07
CA TYR A 164 -6.41 -19.71 -14.00
C TYR A 164 -7.91 -20.07 -14.02
N ASN A 165 -8.80 -19.17 -13.59
CA ASN A 165 -10.22 -19.45 -13.68
C ASN A 165 -10.65 -19.29 -15.14
N PRO A 166 -11.19 -20.31 -15.82
CA PRO A 166 -11.60 -20.16 -17.21
C PRO A 166 -12.59 -19.01 -17.35
N PHE A 167 -12.38 -18.15 -18.34
CA PHE A 167 -13.23 -17.01 -18.61
C PHE A 167 -13.47 -16.91 -20.12
N ASP A 168 -14.60 -16.31 -20.44
CA ASP A 168 -15.08 -16.03 -21.80
C ASP A 168 -14.98 -14.50 -21.94
N ASP A 169 -13.82 -14.01 -22.41
CA ASP A 169 -13.45 -12.59 -22.47
C ASP A 169 -14.37 -11.82 -23.44
N ASP A 170 -14.79 -12.46 -24.53
CA ASP A 170 -15.53 -11.83 -25.63
C ASP A 170 -17.05 -12.17 -25.68
N ARG A 171 -17.46 -13.23 -24.98
CA ARG A 171 -18.84 -13.73 -24.81
C ARG A 171 -19.44 -14.45 -25.99
N ASP A 172 -18.62 -15.15 -26.74
CA ASP A 172 -19.08 -16.00 -27.82
C ASP A 172 -19.61 -17.37 -27.34
N GLY A 173 -19.32 -17.72 -26.08
CA GLY A 173 -19.76 -18.96 -25.41
C GLY A 173 -18.70 -20.06 -25.33
N ILE A 174 -17.46 -19.77 -25.72
CA ILE A 174 -16.30 -20.65 -25.60
C ILE A 174 -15.30 -20.00 -24.62
N VAL A 175 -14.41 -20.80 -24.01
CA VAL A 175 -13.48 -20.33 -22.97
C VAL A 175 -12.08 -20.80 -23.28
N ASP A 176 -11.09 -20.00 -22.89
CA ASP A 176 -9.66 -20.32 -22.97
C ASP A 176 -9.22 -20.72 -24.41
N GLU A 177 -9.61 -19.95 -25.43
CA GLU A 177 -9.51 -20.32 -26.85
C GLU A 177 -8.10 -20.22 -27.43
N ASP A 178 -7.41 -19.10 -27.20
CA ASP A 178 -6.12 -18.81 -27.84
C ASP A 178 -5.05 -18.35 -26.81
N ASP A 179 -4.29 -19.32 -26.28
CA ASP A 179 -3.16 -19.03 -25.40
C ASP A 179 -1.94 -18.53 -26.19
N VAL A 180 -0.98 -17.92 -25.51
CA VAL A 180 0.22 -17.40 -26.16
C VAL A 180 1.20 -18.52 -26.56
N GLU A 181 1.66 -18.54 -27.82
CA GLU A 181 2.74 -19.43 -28.26
C GLU A 181 4.05 -18.73 -28.57
N ASP A 182 5.14 -19.34 -28.10
CA ASP A 182 6.50 -18.98 -28.48
C ASP A 182 6.81 -19.56 -29.87
N VAL A 183 6.25 -18.92 -30.91
CA VAL A 183 6.35 -19.38 -32.31
C VAL A 183 7.79 -19.34 -32.82
N ASN A 184 8.64 -18.52 -32.22
CA ASN A 184 10.04 -18.37 -32.63
C ASN A 184 11.01 -19.25 -31.80
N ASN A 185 10.55 -19.85 -30.70
CA ASN A 185 11.28 -20.71 -29.75
C ASN A 185 12.46 -20.02 -29.03
N ASP A 186 12.36 -18.73 -28.70
CA ASP A 186 13.39 -18.00 -27.95
C ASP A 186 13.21 -18.07 -26.42
N GLY A 187 12.11 -18.67 -25.96
CA GLY A 187 11.75 -18.84 -24.55
C GLY A 187 11.04 -17.64 -23.93
N PHE A 188 10.62 -16.65 -24.72
CA PHE A 188 9.85 -15.49 -24.32
C PHE A 188 8.63 -15.33 -25.22
N ILE A 189 7.51 -14.89 -24.63
CA ILE A 189 6.41 -14.36 -25.41
C ILE A 189 6.63 -12.86 -25.53
N THR A 190 6.92 -12.39 -26.73
CA THR A 190 7.15 -10.97 -27.00
C THR A 190 6.03 -10.38 -27.86
N TRP A 191 6.37 -9.43 -28.73
CA TRP A 191 5.42 -8.79 -29.62
C TRP A 191 5.67 -9.24 -31.05
N MET A 192 4.59 -9.43 -31.79
CA MET A 192 4.55 -9.60 -33.23
C MET A 192 4.06 -8.30 -33.87
N ARG A 193 4.80 -7.73 -34.83
CA ARG A 193 4.32 -6.62 -35.66
C ARG A 193 4.16 -7.07 -37.11
N VAL A 194 2.97 -6.84 -37.65
CA VAL A 194 2.60 -7.21 -39.03
C VAL A 194 2.48 -5.94 -39.85
N LYS A 195 3.23 -5.84 -40.95
CA LYS A 195 3.19 -4.67 -41.82
C LYS A 195 1.86 -4.61 -42.56
N ASP A 196 1.09 -3.56 -42.29
CA ASP A 196 -0.19 -3.28 -42.94
C ASP A 196 -0.39 -1.76 -43.01
N SER A 197 -0.69 -1.25 -44.21
CA SER A 197 -0.99 0.17 -44.45
C SER A 197 -2.23 0.71 -43.70
N ARG A 198 -3.05 -0.19 -43.16
CA ARG A 198 -4.23 0.07 -42.32
C ARG A 198 -3.91 -0.05 -40.82
N GLY A 199 -2.70 -0.47 -40.47
CA GLY A 199 -2.30 -0.62 -39.08
C GLY A 199 -2.29 0.72 -38.33
N GLU A 200 -2.43 0.66 -37.01
CA GLU A 200 -2.46 1.84 -36.15
C GLU A 200 -1.08 2.22 -35.59
N TRP A 201 -0.10 1.33 -35.73
CA TRP A 201 1.18 1.44 -35.05
C TRP A 201 2.31 1.86 -35.97
N ILE A 202 3.27 2.61 -35.42
CA ILE A 202 4.56 2.93 -36.01
C ILE A 202 5.68 2.53 -35.04
N VAL A 203 6.88 2.30 -35.58
CA VAL A 203 8.08 2.19 -34.75
C VAL A 203 8.27 3.51 -34.02
N ASN A 204 8.50 3.47 -32.70
CA ASN A 204 8.69 4.69 -31.93
C ASN A 204 10.02 5.35 -32.36
N PRO A 205 10.00 6.58 -32.91
CA PRO A 205 11.20 7.21 -33.47
C PRO A 205 12.25 7.58 -32.39
N ASP A 206 11.82 7.76 -31.15
CA ASP A 206 12.70 8.09 -30.02
C ASP A 206 13.29 6.84 -29.36
N GLU A 207 12.69 5.66 -29.58
CA GLU A 207 13.09 4.39 -28.99
C GLU A 207 12.61 3.21 -29.86
N PRO A 208 13.41 2.76 -30.85
CA PRO A 208 12.98 1.77 -31.84
C PRO A 208 12.61 0.38 -31.30
N ARG A 209 12.96 0.07 -30.04
CA ARG A 209 12.52 -1.14 -29.34
C ARG A 209 11.02 -1.12 -29.02
N LEU A 210 10.40 0.06 -28.98
CA LEU A 210 8.99 0.28 -28.67
C LEU A 210 8.19 0.59 -29.93
N MET A 211 6.88 0.38 -29.82
CA MET A 211 5.88 0.78 -30.80
C MET A 211 5.04 1.93 -30.24
N LYS A 212 4.55 2.81 -31.11
CA LYS A 212 3.70 3.94 -30.74
C LYS A 212 2.48 3.97 -31.67
N LYS A 213 1.29 4.27 -31.15
CA LYS A 213 0.12 4.56 -31.99
C LYS A 213 0.38 5.83 -32.82
N ALA A 214 0.08 5.74 -34.12
CA ALA A 214 0.23 6.86 -35.04
C ALA A 214 -0.72 8.00 -34.66
N ASP A 215 -0.17 9.21 -34.58
CA ASP A 215 -0.92 10.43 -34.33
C ASP A 215 -1.33 11.08 -35.67
N ALA A 216 -2.57 10.82 -36.11
CA ALA A 216 -3.11 11.38 -37.34
C ALA A 216 -3.11 12.92 -37.35
N ALA A 217 -3.24 13.56 -36.18
CA ALA A 217 -3.20 15.03 -36.08
C ALA A 217 -1.81 15.59 -36.37
N LYS A 218 -0.76 14.78 -36.23
CA LYS A 218 0.62 15.12 -36.61
C LYS A 218 0.99 14.66 -38.02
N GLY A 219 0.03 14.11 -38.77
CA GLY A 219 0.28 13.54 -40.10
C GLY A 219 1.02 12.21 -40.06
N GLU A 220 1.11 11.55 -38.90
CA GLU A 220 1.66 10.20 -38.80
C GLU A 220 0.65 9.20 -39.39
N LYS A 221 1.13 8.26 -40.20
CA LYS A 221 0.34 7.15 -40.73
C LYS A 221 0.84 5.85 -40.14
N GLY A 222 -0.08 5.07 -39.56
CA GLY A 222 0.26 3.75 -39.05
C GLY A 222 0.64 2.79 -40.19
N MET A 223 1.58 1.91 -39.89
CA MET A 223 2.21 1.00 -40.86
C MET A 223 2.25 -0.44 -40.36
N TYR A 224 1.90 -0.67 -39.10
CA TYR A 224 1.92 -1.96 -38.44
C TYR A 224 0.63 -2.22 -37.66
N ARG A 225 0.17 -3.45 -37.69
CA ARG A 225 -0.67 -4.03 -36.65
C ARG A 225 0.26 -4.69 -35.62
N LEU A 226 -0.12 -4.62 -34.35
CA LEU A 226 0.71 -5.10 -33.24
C LEU A 226 -0.10 -6.11 -32.44
N TYR A 227 0.46 -7.30 -32.27
CA TYR A 227 -0.13 -8.44 -31.60
C TYR A 227 0.87 -9.00 -30.59
N THR A 228 0.37 -9.71 -29.58
CA THR A 228 1.23 -10.59 -28.78
C THR A 228 1.70 -11.76 -29.67
N GLU A 229 2.85 -12.34 -29.37
CA GLU A 229 3.37 -13.48 -30.11
C GLU A 229 2.49 -14.73 -29.93
N GLY A 230 2.03 -15.35 -31.02
CA GLY A 230 1.19 -16.55 -31.04
C GLY A 230 0.54 -16.78 -32.42
N ILE A 231 -0.26 -17.84 -32.55
CA ILE A 231 -1.00 -18.21 -33.78
C ILE A 231 -2.50 -18.13 -33.57
N ASP A 232 -3.25 -17.79 -34.61
CA ASP A 232 -4.73 -17.78 -34.58
C ASP A 232 -5.23 -19.24 -34.69
N ASN A 233 -5.44 -19.88 -33.54
CA ASN A 233 -5.72 -21.31 -33.44
C ASN A 233 -7.13 -21.69 -33.95
N ASP A 234 -8.11 -20.82 -33.78
CA ASP A 234 -9.53 -21.04 -34.05
C ASP A 234 -10.03 -20.33 -35.34
N LYS A 235 -9.22 -19.42 -35.89
CA LYS A 235 -9.33 -18.78 -37.21
C LYS A 235 -10.41 -17.71 -37.31
N ASP A 236 -10.56 -16.92 -36.27
CA ASP A 236 -11.51 -15.82 -36.21
C ASP A 236 -10.91 -14.45 -36.58
N GLU A 237 -9.61 -14.40 -36.87
CA GLU A 237 -8.80 -13.19 -37.10
C GLU A 237 -8.57 -12.31 -35.86
N GLU A 238 -8.74 -12.88 -34.66
CA GLU A 238 -8.26 -12.35 -33.38
C GLU A 238 -7.09 -13.25 -32.90
N TRP A 239 -6.01 -12.66 -32.38
CA TRP A 239 -4.79 -13.42 -32.02
C TRP A 239 -4.57 -13.33 -30.52
N ASN A 240 -4.38 -14.48 -29.88
CA ASN A 240 -4.15 -14.64 -28.45
C ASN A 240 -5.26 -14.01 -27.58
N GLU A 241 -6.49 -14.05 -28.08
CA GLU A 241 -7.67 -13.72 -27.26
C GLU A 241 -8.05 -14.94 -26.41
N ASP A 242 -8.69 -14.69 -25.27
CA ASP A 242 -9.03 -15.76 -24.33
C ASP A 242 -7.84 -16.63 -23.89
N ALA A 243 -6.65 -16.05 -23.73
CA ALA A 243 -5.51 -16.80 -23.22
C ALA A 243 -5.84 -17.44 -21.85
N VAL A 244 -5.64 -18.77 -21.72
CA VAL A 244 -5.98 -19.62 -20.56
C VAL A 244 -6.02 -18.79 -19.29
N GLY A 245 -7.16 -18.51 -18.67
CA GLY A 245 -7.21 -17.63 -17.50
C GLY A 245 -8.43 -16.74 -17.37
N GLY A 246 -8.49 -15.97 -16.28
CA GLY A 246 -9.70 -15.21 -15.95
C GLY A 246 -9.47 -13.92 -15.19
N THR A 247 -9.75 -13.93 -13.89
CA THR A 247 -9.91 -12.69 -13.15
C THR A 247 -8.57 -12.12 -12.66
N ASP A 248 -8.36 -10.82 -12.86
CA ASP A 248 -7.32 -10.02 -12.21
C ASP A 248 -7.77 -9.72 -10.77
N PHE A 249 -6.97 -10.17 -9.80
CA PHE A 249 -7.18 -9.91 -8.37
C PHE A 249 -7.49 -8.42 -8.10
N ASN A 250 -6.76 -7.51 -8.75
CA ASN A 250 -6.90 -6.08 -8.53
C ASN A 250 -8.04 -5.41 -9.32
N ARG A 251 -8.96 -6.22 -9.86
CA ARG A 251 -10.20 -5.77 -10.52
C ARG A 251 -11.46 -6.43 -9.98
N ASN A 252 -11.31 -7.36 -9.04
CA ASN A 252 -12.39 -8.20 -8.56
C ASN A 252 -13.10 -7.66 -7.31
N PHE A 253 -12.65 -6.54 -6.73
CA PHE A 253 -13.26 -5.98 -5.52
C PHE A 253 -14.52 -5.17 -5.79
N THR A 254 -15.34 -4.99 -4.76
CA THR A 254 -16.71 -4.45 -4.90
C THR A 254 -16.78 -2.95 -5.21
N PHE A 255 -15.73 -2.16 -4.98
CA PHE A 255 -15.76 -0.71 -5.24
C PHE A 255 -15.32 -0.40 -6.67
N ASN A 256 -16.11 0.41 -7.40
CA ASN A 256 -15.89 0.70 -8.82
C ASN A 256 -15.72 -0.55 -9.70
N TYR A 257 -16.31 -1.67 -9.29
CA TYR A 257 -16.28 -2.90 -10.05
C TYR A 257 -16.85 -2.69 -11.45
N GLN A 258 -16.14 -3.17 -12.46
CA GLN A 258 -16.64 -3.16 -13.83
C GLN A 258 -17.48 -4.41 -14.05
N PHE A 259 -18.79 -4.25 -14.02
CA PHE A 259 -19.68 -5.29 -14.52
C PHE A 259 -19.27 -5.59 -15.94
N PHE A 260 -19.05 -6.87 -16.22
CA PHE A 260 -18.72 -7.31 -17.57
C PHE A 260 -17.40 -6.75 -18.11
N GLY A 261 -16.51 -6.22 -17.26
CA GLY A 261 -15.20 -5.70 -17.67
C GLY A 261 -14.16 -6.81 -17.85
N LYS A 262 -13.24 -6.61 -18.79
CA LYS A 262 -12.11 -7.53 -19.07
C LYS A 262 -11.38 -7.87 -17.76
N LYS A 263 -11.17 -9.16 -17.50
CA LYS A 263 -10.53 -9.71 -16.28
C LYS A 263 -11.15 -9.26 -14.94
N SER A 264 -12.38 -8.74 -14.92
CA SER A 264 -13.01 -8.31 -13.65
C SER A 264 -13.61 -9.49 -12.87
N GLY A 265 -13.84 -10.61 -13.57
CA GLY A 265 -14.51 -11.80 -13.07
C GLY A 265 -16.01 -11.79 -13.32
N ILE A 266 -16.64 -12.91 -13.00
CA ILE A 266 -18.09 -13.12 -13.24
C ILE A 266 -18.97 -12.24 -12.34
N HIS A 267 -18.49 -11.94 -11.14
CA HIS A 267 -19.10 -11.01 -10.19
C HIS A 267 -18.06 -10.53 -9.18
N GLN A 268 -18.40 -9.49 -8.41
CA GLN A 268 -17.53 -8.98 -7.34
C GLN A 268 -17.15 -10.10 -6.35
N ILE A 269 -15.87 -10.16 -5.97
CA ILE A 269 -15.32 -11.13 -4.98
C ILE A 269 -15.63 -12.57 -5.42
N SER A 270 -15.57 -12.85 -6.72
CA SER A 270 -15.76 -14.21 -7.26
C SER A 270 -14.57 -15.12 -7.00
N GLU A 271 -13.36 -14.56 -6.95
CA GLU A 271 -12.15 -15.37 -6.81
C GLU A 271 -11.87 -15.74 -5.35
N ALA A 272 -11.35 -16.96 -5.14
CA ALA A 272 -11.03 -17.48 -3.82
C ALA A 272 -9.98 -16.62 -3.09
N GLU A 273 -8.99 -16.11 -3.82
CA GLU A 273 -7.94 -15.23 -3.32
C GLU A 273 -8.52 -13.88 -2.87
N THR A 274 -9.33 -13.26 -3.72
CA THR A 274 -10.04 -12.00 -3.44
C THR A 274 -10.91 -12.14 -2.20
N LYS A 275 -11.72 -13.22 -2.15
CA LYS A 275 -12.60 -13.49 -1.03
C LYS A 275 -11.84 -13.71 0.27
N ALA A 276 -10.82 -14.55 0.26
CA ALA A 276 -10.05 -14.86 1.47
C ALA A 276 -9.35 -13.63 2.04
N ILE A 277 -8.81 -12.75 1.19
CA ILE A 277 -8.19 -11.50 1.64
C ILE A 277 -9.25 -10.53 2.18
N ALA A 278 -10.41 -10.44 1.54
CA ALA A 278 -11.51 -9.62 2.04
C ALA A 278 -12.02 -10.11 3.41
N ASP A 279 -12.29 -11.42 3.54
CA ASP A 279 -12.67 -12.08 4.78
C ASP A 279 -11.63 -11.82 5.87
N PHE A 280 -10.33 -11.99 5.56
CA PHE A 280 -9.24 -11.72 6.50
C PHE A 280 -9.29 -10.29 7.05
N VAL A 281 -9.51 -9.28 6.21
CA VAL A 281 -9.62 -7.88 6.65
C VAL A 281 -10.84 -7.66 7.57
N PHE A 282 -11.96 -8.33 7.30
CA PHE A 282 -13.17 -8.21 8.10
C PHE A 282 -13.07 -8.96 9.44
N ASP A 283 -12.41 -10.12 9.44
CA ASP A 283 -12.19 -10.97 10.62
C ASP A 283 -11.11 -10.42 11.57
N HIS A 284 -10.28 -9.49 11.10
CA HIS A 284 -9.22 -8.82 11.88
C HIS A 284 -9.57 -7.35 12.13
N PRO A 285 -10.47 -7.06 13.10
CA PRO A 285 -10.93 -5.70 13.38
C PRO A 285 -9.83 -4.78 13.93
N ASN A 286 -8.70 -5.34 14.37
CA ASN A 286 -7.52 -4.62 14.84
C ASN A 286 -6.67 -4.00 13.73
N ILE A 287 -6.86 -4.41 12.47
CA ILE A 287 -6.23 -3.76 11.31
C ILE A 287 -6.75 -2.32 11.24
N ALA A 288 -5.87 -1.34 11.41
CA ALA A 288 -6.19 0.08 11.34
C ALA A 288 -5.76 0.69 9.99
N VAL A 289 -4.64 0.20 9.45
CA VAL A 289 -4.02 0.64 8.20
C VAL A 289 -3.78 -0.56 7.29
N ILE A 290 -4.03 -0.38 6.00
CA ILE A 290 -3.66 -1.29 4.93
C ILE A 290 -2.64 -0.55 4.05
N PHE A 291 -1.49 -1.19 3.80
CA PHE A 291 -0.46 -0.74 2.90
C PHE A 291 -0.31 -1.76 1.77
N SER A 292 -0.30 -1.30 0.52
CA SER A 292 -0.30 -2.17 -0.65
C SER A 292 0.76 -1.76 -1.67
N PHE A 293 1.45 -2.75 -2.22
CA PHE A 293 2.29 -2.58 -3.39
C PHE A 293 1.40 -2.70 -4.64
N SER A 294 0.96 -1.56 -5.17
CA SER A 294 0.01 -1.50 -6.29
C SER A 294 0.22 -0.26 -7.16
N SER A 295 -0.09 -0.40 -8.45
CA SER A 295 -0.17 0.70 -9.43
C SER A 295 -1.25 1.75 -9.14
N ASN A 296 -2.23 1.45 -8.27
CA ASN A 296 -3.22 2.40 -7.79
C ASN A 296 -2.65 3.33 -6.71
N ASP A 297 -1.51 3.95 -7.05
CA ASP A 297 -0.65 4.69 -6.15
C ASP A 297 -1.32 5.95 -5.59
N ASN A 298 -1.34 6.06 -4.26
CA ASN A 298 -1.84 7.22 -3.54
C ASN A 298 -0.80 7.85 -2.59
N LEU A 299 0.46 7.41 -2.66
CA LEU A 299 1.56 7.90 -1.84
C LEU A 299 2.48 8.84 -2.61
N THR A 300 2.68 8.61 -3.90
CA THR A 300 3.37 9.55 -4.80
C THR A 300 2.41 10.62 -5.29
N THR A 301 1.13 10.28 -5.44
CA THR A 301 0.04 11.19 -5.80
C THR A 301 -1.10 11.03 -4.81
N ALA A 302 -1.12 11.86 -3.76
CA ALA A 302 -2.16 11.80 -2.73
C ALA A 302 -3.58 11.87 -3.34
N TRP A 303 -4.46 10.98 -2.87
CA TRP A 303 -5.90 11.10 -3.15
C TRP A 303 -6.46 12.39 -2.57
N LYS A 304 -7.38 13.01 -3.30
CA LYS A 304 -7.98 14.30 -2.96
C LYS A 304 -9.49 14.22 -2.97
N ASN A 305 -10.12 15.07 -2.17
CA ASN A 305 -11.55 15.23 -2.25
C ASN A 305 -11.87 15.93 -3.56
N GLU A 306 -12.71 15.30 -4.38
CA GLU A 306 -13.24 15.89 -5.61
C GLU A 306 -14.72 16.19 -5.43
N PRO A 307 -15.20 17.35 -5.90
CA PRO A 307 -16.63 17.66 -5.86
C PRO A 307 -17.39 16.61 -6.66
N MET A 308 -18.50 16.14 -6.08
CA MET A 308 -19.35 15.13 -6.70
C MET A 308 -19.86 15.65 -8.05
N LYS A 309 -19.67 14.85 -9.11
CA LYS A 309 -20.23 15.15 -10.42
C LYS A 309 -21.71 14.72 -10.43
N GLY A 310 -22.60 15.70 -10.38
CA GLY A 310 -24.05 15.48 -10.39
C GLY A 310 -24.62 15.04 -9.03
N GLU A 311 -25.85 14.50 -9.04
CA GLU A 311 -26.62 14.14 -7.84
C GLU A 311 -26.41 12.69 -7.37
N SER A 312 -25.34 12.01 -7.79
CA SER A 312 -25.11 10.61 -7.39
C SER A 312 -24.98 10.52 -5.87
N PRO A 313 -25.73 9.69 -5.15
CA PRO A 313 -25.58 9.54 -3.69
C PRO A 313 -24.30 8.78 -3.30
N HIS A 314 -23.50 8.33 -4.27
CA HIS A 314 -22.34 7.47 -4.06
C HIS A 314 -21.08 8.29 -3.80
N ILE A 315 -20.26 7.85 -2.84
CA ILE A 315 -18.98 8.49 -2.55
C ILE A 315 -17.98 8.05 -3.62
N THR A 316 -17.49 8.99 -4.43
CA THR A 316 -16.58 8.73 -5.56
C THR A 316 -15.18 9.27 -5.38
N SER A 317 -14.90 9.97 -4.27
CA SER A 317 -13.60 10.55 -3.94
C SER A 317 -13.36 10.49 -2.43
N VAL A 318 -12.12 10.66 -1.96
CA VAL A 318 -11.84 10.61 -0.52
C VAL A 318 -12.60 11.70 0.21
N LEU A 319 -12.97 11.46 1.47
CA LEU A 319 -13.71 12.46 2.24
C LEU A 319 -12.83 13.66 2.55
N LYS A 320 -13.47 14.83 2.65
CA LYS A 320 -12.80 16.08 2.98
C LYS A 320 -12.04 16.01 4.30
N GLU A 321 -12.58 15.31 5.30
CA GLU A 321 -11.92 15.14 6.60
C GLU A 321 -10.69 14.22 6.54
N ASP A 322 -10.59 13.35 5.53
CA ASP A 322 -9.49 12.39 5.36
C ASP A 322 -8.37 12.92 4.43
N GLU A 323 -8.68 13.85 3.53
CA GLU A 323 -7.77 14.39 2.52
C GLU A 323 -6.43 14.89 3.11
N GLU A 324 -6.49 15.63 4.23
CA GLU A 324 -5.29 16.19 4.85
C GLU A 324 -4.32 15.10 5.36
N TYR A 325 -4.86 13.96 5.81
CA TYR A 325 -4.05 12.82 6.27
C TYR A 325 -3.38 12.11 5.08
N PHE A 326 -4.10 11.92 3.98
CA PHE A 326 -3.51 11.40 2.74
C PHE A 326 -2.39 12.32 2.22
N GLY A 327 -2.62 13.62 2.19
CA GLY A 327 -1.63 14.61 1.78
C GLY A 327 -0.37 14.61 2.67
N PHE A 328 -0.55 14.52 3.99
CA PHE A 328 0.58 14.49 4.93
C PHE A 328 1.39 13.20 4.82
N ILE A 329 0.74 12.04 4.75
CA ILE A 329 1.41 10.73 4.65
C ILE A 329 2.13 10.61 3.29
N SER A 330 1.52 11.09 2.20
CA SER A 330 2.17 11.20 0.88
C SER A 330 3.42 12.07 0.93
N LYS A 331 3.36 13.25 1.58
CA LYS A 331 4.54 14.10 1.80
C LYS A 331 5.63 13.37 2.58
N LYS A 332 5.26 12.66 3.65
CA LYS A 332 6.19 11.88 4.46
C LYS A 332 6.81 10.72 3.68
N PHE A 333 6.04 10.08 2.81
CA PHE A 333 6.54 9.10 1.88
C PHE A 333 7.64 9.70 1.01
N GLY A 334 7.40 10.81 0.32
CA GLY A 334 8.43 11.47 -0.51
C GLY A 334 9.68 11.90 0.30
N GLU A 335 9.49 12.35 1.55
CA GLU A 335 10.58 12.70 2.45
C GLU A 335 11.46 11.50 2.86
N ILE A 336 10.84 10.33 3.11
CA ILE A 336 11.52 9.11 3.60
C ILE A 336 12.07 8.28 2.43
N SER A 337 11.27 8.09 1.39
CA SER A 337 11.59 7.23 0.26
C SER A 337 12.67 7.86 -0.63
N LYS A 338 12.61 9.19 -0.79
CA LYS A 338 13.38 9.96 -1.77
C LYS A 338 13.20 9.47 -3.21
N LEU A 339 12.12 8.75 -3.48
CA LEU A 339 11.71 8.33 -4.81
C LEU A 339 10.97 9.49 -5.48
N LYS A 340 11.26 9.71 -6.76
CA LYS A 340 10.70 10.79 -7.58
C LYS A 340 10.25 10.26 -8.93
N ASP A 341 9.54 11.10 -9.67
CA ASP A 341 9.16 10.85 -11.07
C ASP A 341 8.38 9.54 -11.24
N ALA A 342 7.50 9.27 -10.27
CA ALA A 342 6.61 8.13 -10.32
C ALA A 342 5.69 8.23 -11.54
N PRO A 343 5.43 7.12 -12.25
CA PRO A 343 4.42 7.08 -13.30
C PRO A 343 3.06 7.54 -12.77
N LYS A 344 2.24 8.07 -13.68
CA LYS A 344 0.87 8.46 -13.34
C LYS A 344 0.13 7.25 -12.73
N PRO A 345 -0.54 7.41 -11.58
CA PRO A 345 -1.31 6.32 -10.98
C PRO A 345 -2.40 5.83 -11.94
N LEU A 346 -2.65 4.52 -11.92
CA LEU A 346 -3.80 3.93 -12.59
C LEU A 346 -5.05 4.09 -11.70
N LYS A 347 -6.19 4.39 -12.31
CA LYS A 347 -7.46 4.42 -11.58
C LYS A 347 -7.83 3.01 -11.11
N GLY A 348 -8.39 2.91 -9.90
CA GLY A 348 -8.92 1.65 -9.40
C GLY A 348 -10.28 1.35 -10.02
N GLU A 349 -10.41 0.21 -10.66
CA GLU A 349 -11.66 -0.31 -11.19
C GLU A 349 -11.82 -1.70 -10.59
N GLY A 350 -12.45 -1.79 -9.42
CA GLY A 350 -12.46 -3.02 -8.62
C GLY A 350 -11.14 -3.28 -7.88
N SER A 351 -10.36 -2.24 -7.59
CA SER A 351 -9.04 -2.40 -6.97
C SER A 351 -9.07 -2.64 -5.47
N PHE A 352 -8.05 -3.36 -4.97
CA PHE A 352 -7.89 -3.66 -3.56
C PHE A 352 -7.71 -2.39 -2.72
N SER A 353 -6.90 -1.44 -3.18
CA SER A 353 -6.59 -0.23 -2.40
C SER A 353 -7.80 0.68 -2.24
N GLU A 354 -8.62 0.84 -3.28
CA GLU A 354 -9.86 1.62 -3.19
C GLU A 354 -10.90 0.90 -2.33
N TRP A 355 -11.11 -0.39 -2.54
CA TRP A 355 -12.00 -1.21 -1.70
C TRP A 355 -11.64 -1.13 -0.21
N ALA A 356 -10.35 -1.22 0.12
CA ALA A 356 -9.84 -1.15 1.48
C ALA A 356 -10.24 0.15 2.19
N TYR A 357 -10.29 1.28 1.46
CA TYR A 357 -10.76 2.55 2.00
C TYR A 357 -12.28 2.65 2.00
N TYR A 358 -12.91 2.53 0.83
CA TYR A 358 -14.33 2.85 0.64
C TYR A 358 -15.28 1.85 1.28
N HIS A 359 -14.96 0.55 1.21
CA HIS A 359 -15.85 -0.50 1.69
C HIS A 359 -15.36 -1.13 3.00
N ALA A 360 -14.05 -1.40 3.13
CA ALA A 360 -13.50 -1.90 4.39
C ALA A 360 -13.28 -0.80 5.43
N GLY A 361 -13.34 0.49 5.06
CA GLY A 361 -13.25 1.61 5.98
C GLY A 361 -11.88 1.78 6.65
N ARG A 362 -10.82 1.15 6.13
CA ARG A 362 -9.46 1.25 6.68
C ARG A 362 -8.71 2.42 6.05
N TRP A 363 -7.69 2.93 6.73
CA TRP A 363 -6.72 3.80 6.07
C TRP A 363 -5.96 2.97 5.02
N SER A 364 -6.09 3.31 3.74
CA SER A 364 -5.52 2.52 2.64
C SER A 364 -4.44 3.32 1.92
N PHE A 365 -3.19 2.87 2.00
CA PHE A 365 -2.06 3.50 1.32
C PHE A 365 -1.47 2.55 0.28
N ALA A 366 -1.23 3.04 -0.93
CA ALA A 366 -0.76 2.25 -2.04
C ALA A 366 0.42 2.95 -2.72
N VAL A 367 1.43 2.18 -3.12
CA VAL A 367 2.55 2.67 -3.92
C VAL A 367 2.92 1.66 -4.98
N ARG A 368 3.23 2.14 -6.18
CA ARG A 368 3.80 1.29 -7.22
C ARG A 368 5.11 0.70 -6.67
N PRO A 369 5.32 -0.63 -6.69
CA PRO A 369 6.47 -1.21 -6.00
C PRO A 369 7.81 -0.81 -6.62
N TRP A 370 7.83 -0.54 -7.93
CA TRP A 370 9.02 -0.01 -8.60
C TRP A 370 8.66 0.75 -9.88
N TRP A 371 9.53 1.68 -10.25
CA TRP A 371 9.61 2.29 -11.57
C TRP A 371 11.05 2.73 -11.83
N ALA A 372 11.42 2.86 -13.10
CA ALA A 372 12.70 3.46 -13.46
C ALA A 372 12.69 4.97 -13.13
N GLY A 373 13.58 5.39 -12.24
CA GLY A 373 13.65 6.78 -11.78
C GLY A 373 14.88 7.08 -10.91
N GLU A 374 15.15 8.37 -10.70
CA GLU A 374 16.28 8.82 -9.89
C GLU A 374 16.02 8.58 -8.39
N MET A 375 16.91 7.81 -7.75
CA MET A 375 17.01 7.76 -6.30
C MET A 375 18.06 8.77 -5.83
N GLN A 376 17.67 9.82 -5.11
CA GLN A 376 18.66 10.78 -4.61
C GLN A 376 19.60 10.12 -3.61
N LYS A 377 20.91 10.43 -3.71
CA LYS A 377 21.92 10.02 -2.72
C LYS A 377 21.45 10.38 -1.32
N ARG A 378 21.27 9.38 -0.47
CA ARG A 378 21.27 9.60 0.98
C ARG A 378 22.68 10.02 1.36
N LYS A 379 22.81 11.10 2.13
CA LYS A 379 24.04 11.34 2.89
C LYS A 379 24.07 10.29 4.00
N ASP A 380 24.53 9.09 3.68
CA ASP A 380 24.85 8.10 4.71
C ASP A 380 26.07 8.62 5.47
N THR A 381 25.87 9.03 6.72
CA THR A 381 26.96 9.37 7.66
C THR A 381 27.67 8.12 8.20
N SER A 382 27.27 6.94 7.73
CA SER A 382 27.90 5.66 8.03
C SER A 382 28.56 5.14 6.77
N ALA A 383 29.76 5.64 6.48
CA ALA A 383 30.56 5.19 5.36
C ALA A 383 30.98 3.71 5.57
N VAL A 384 30.32 2.80 4.88
CA VAL A 384 30.90 1.53 4.47
C VAL A 384 30.75 1.46 2.96
N LYS A 385 31.86 1.25 2.25
CA LYS A 385 31.87 1.02 0.81
C LYS A 385 31.15 -0.30 0.53
N ASP A 386 29.86 -0.23 0.22
CA ASP A 386 29.16 -1.34 -0.39
C ASP A 386 29.69 -1.49 -1.83
N SER A 387 30.15 -2.70 -2.17
CA SER A 387 30.83 -2.99 -3.44
C SER A 387 29.85 -3.46 -4.53
N THR A 388 28.54 -3.37 -4.28
CA THR A 388 27.49 -3.57 -5.26
C THR A 388 27.50 -2.47 -6.33
N LYS A 389 27.38 -2.86 -7.61
CA LYS A 389 27.29 -1.95 -8.77
C LYS A 389 26.42 -0.74 -8.44
N LYS A 390 26.96 0.47 -8.65
CA LYS A 390 26.24 1.73 -8.45
C LYS A 390 24.93 1.69 -9.22
N ILE A 391 23.84 2.12 -8.56
CA ILE A 391 22.60 2.48 -9.25
C ILE A 391 22.98 3.44 -10.38
N PRO A 392 22.49 3.23 -11.60
CA PRO A 392 22.78 4.14 -12.70
C PRO A 392 22.14 5.48 -12.37
N GLU A 393 22.96 6.52 -12.25
CA GLU A 393 22.47 7.89 -12.17
C GLU A 393 21.94 8.25 -13.56
N MET A 394 20.63 8.46 -13.67
CA MET A 394 20.09 9.13 -14.84
C MET A 394 20.63 10.57 -14.79
N LYS A 395 21.51 10.95 -15.71
CA LYS A 395 21.74 12.37 -15.96
C LYS A 395 20.48 12.87 -16.66
N LYS A 396 19.92 14.00 -16.22
CA LYS A 396 18.90 14.72 -16.99
C LYS A 396 19.36 14.82 -18.43
N ASP A 397 18.71 14.06 -19.30
CA ASP A 397 18.85 14.22 -20.73
C ASP A 397 17.86 15.31 -21.14
N ASP A 398 18.28 16.56 -21.04
CA ASP A 398 17.49 17.75 -21.43
C ASP A 398 17.10 17.72 -22.93
N ASN A 399 17.56 16.74 -23.71
CA ASN A 399 17.23 16.54 -25.12
C ASN A 399 16.13 15.49 -25.41
N SER A 400 15.62 14.77 -24.41
CA SER A 400 14.52 13.82 -24.61
C SER A 400 13.18 14.56 -24.70
N LYS A 401 12.68 14.80 -25.92
CA LYS A 401 11.38 15.46 -26.16
C LYS A 401 10.16 14.63 -25.73
N SER A 402 10.32 13.33 -25.46
CA SER A 402 9.24 12.44 -25.08
C SER A 402 9.15 12.26 -23.56
N ASP A 403 7.94 12.47 -23.02
CA ASP A 403 7.62 12.26 -21.61
C ASP A 403 7.27 10.80 -21.25
N ASP A 404 7.33 9.90 -22.22
CA ASP A 404 7.01 8.48 -22.08
C ASP A 404 7.88 7.78 -21.03
N TRP A 405 7.23 7.14 -20.06
CA TRP A 405 7.89 6.45 -18.96
C TRP A 405 8.60 5.16 -19.41
N GLN A 406 8.13 4.50 -20.48
CA GLN A 406 8.75 3.29 -21.01
C GLN A 406 10.10 3.60 -21.65
N ILE A 407 10.18 4.71 -22.40
CA ILE A 407 11.45 5.22 -22.96
C ILE A 407 12.43 5.54 -21.83
N LYS A 408 11.96 6.25 -20.78
CA LYS A 408 12.78 6.56 -19.60
C LYS A 408 13.30 5.27 -18.94
N ALA A 409 12.48 4.23 -18.87
CA ALA A 409 12.87 2.93 -18.31
C ALA A 409 13.94 2.21 -19.13
N LEU A 410 13.78 2.12 -20.46
CA LEU A 410 14.77 1.46 -21.32
C LEU A 410 16.12 2.21 -21.32
N LYS A 411 16.10 3.55 -21.38
CA LYS A 411 17.31 4.37 -21.25
C LYS A 411 17.99 4.17 -19.89
N TRP A 412 17.21 3.99 -18.83
CA TRP A 412 17.74 3.69 -17.49
C TRP A 412 18.45 2.33 -17.46
N TYR A 413 17.89 1.31 -18.10
CA TYR A 413 18.54 0.00 -18.25
C TYR A 413 19.84 0.06 -19.06
N ASP A 414 19.84 0.82 -20.16
CA ASP A 414 21.05 1.02 -20.96
C ASP A 414 22.15 1.70 -20.14
N ALA A 415 21.79 2.75 -19.38
CA ALA A 415 22.70 3.43 -18.46
C ALA A 415 23.21 2.51 -17.34
N ALA A 416 22.41 1.51 -16.96
CA ALA A 416 22.79 0.47 -16.01
C ALA A 416 23.77 -0.57 -16.56
N GLY A 417 23.96 -0.59 -17.88
CA GLY A 417 24.68 -1.66 -18.56
C GLY A 417 23.99 -3.01 -18.40
N VAL A 418 22.68 -3.02 -18.16
CA VAL A 418 21.87 -4.25 -18.16
C VAL A 418 21.59 -4.57 -19.61
N LYS A 419 22.14 -5.70 -20.06
CA LYS A 419 21.93 -6.21 -21.41
C LYS A 419 20.64 -7.03 -21.45
N ASP A 420 20.19 -7.35 -22.65
CA ASP A 420 19.08 -8.27 -22.88
C ASP A 420 17.76 -7.78 -22.26
N VAL A 421 17.44 -6.49 -22.37
CA VAL A 421 16.14 -5.93 -21.92
C VAL A 421 15.08 -5.97 -23.02
N SER A 422 15.49 -6.31 -24.24
CA SER A 422 14.67 -6.41 -25.43
C SER A 422 15.27 -7.42 -26.40
N LEU A 423 14.43 -7.96 -27.27
CA LEU A 423 14.83 -8.74 -28.43
C LEU A 423 14.78 -7.84 -29.67
N GLU A 424 15.77 -7.98 -30.53
CA GLU A 424 15.76 -7.30 -31.83
C GLU A 424 14.58 -7.82 -32.67
N TRP A 425 13.87 -6.89 -33.32
CA TRP A 425 12.82 -7.23 -34.27
C TRP A 425 13.42 -8.04 -35.43
N LYS A 426 13.00 -9.29 -35.57
CA LYS A 426 13.49 -10.20 -36.61
C LYS A 426 12.36 -10.62 -37.53
N PRO A 427 12.58 -10.64 -38.85
CA PRO A 427 11.62 -11.18 -39.80
C PRO A 427 11.25 -12.63 -39.47
N PHE A 428 9.96 -12.93 -39.46
CA PHE A 428 9.41 -14.26 -39.19
C PHE A 428 8.39 -14.64 -40.26
N LYS A 429 8.35 -15.92 -40.63
CA LYS A 429 7.35 -16.44 -41.57
C LYS A 429 6.19 -17.01 -40.77
N HIS A 430 5.17 -16.19 -40.56
CA HIS A 430 4.01 -16.56 -39.77
C HIS A 430 3.01 -17.40 -40.60
N PRO A 431 2.45 -18.50 -40.06
CA PRO A 431 1.46 -19.31 -40.77
C PRO A 431 0.19 -18.55 -41.14
N ASP A 432 -0.29 -17.67 -40.26
CA ASP A 432 -1.56 -16.93 -40.48
C ASP A 432 -1.38 -15.70 -41.37
N PHE A 433 -0.12 -15.27 -41.56
CA PHE A 433 0.22 -14.13 -42.40
C PHE A 433 1.14 -14.51 -43.56
N PRO A 434 0.76 -15.47 -44.43
CA PRO A 434 1.67 -16.06 -45.42
C PRO A 434 2.16 -15.06 -46.49
N ASN A 435 1.42 -13.96 -46.68
CA ASN A 435 1.71 -12.93 -47.68
C ASN A 435 2.07 -11.56 -47.08
N GLN A 436 2.31 -11.48 -45.77
CA GLN A 436 2.67 -10.21 -45.11
C GLN A 436 4.05 -10.29 -44.47
N GLU A 437 4.68 -9.12 -44.30
CA GLU A 437 5.93 -9.00 -43.56
C GLU A 437 5.63 -8.98 -42.07
N VAL A 438 6.05 -10.03 -41.36
CA VAL A 438 5.92 -10.17 -39.92
C VAL A 438 7.30 -10.08 -39.29
N GLU A 439 7.41 -9.32 -38.20
CA GLU A 439 8.61 -9.30 -37.36
C GLU A 439 8.23 -9.58 -35.90
N ILE A 440 9.06 -10.37 -35.21
CA ILE A 440 8.90 -10.68 -33.79
C ILE A 440 10.04 -10.07 -33.01
N GLY A 441 9.73 -9.44 -31.86
CA GLY A 441 10.72 -8.86 -30.96
C GLY A 441 10.11 -7.83 -30.01
N GLY A 442 10.92 -6.85 -29.61
CA GLY A 442 10.51 -5.79 -28.68
C GLY A 442 11.00 -6.00 -27.27
N VAL A 443 10.41 -5.30 -26.30
CA VAL A 443 10.83 -5.37 -24.89
C VAL A 443 10.49 -6.73 -24.30
N ARG A 444 11.42 -7.33 -23.56
CA ARG A 444 11.17 -8.62 -22.91
C ARG A 444 10.12 -8.48 -21.80
N PRO A 445 9.30 -9.51 -21.56
CA PRO A 445 8.37 -9.56 -20.43
C PRO A 445 9.02 -9.14 -19.11
N PHE A 446 8.25 -8.45 -18.26
CA PHE A 446 8.58 -8.00 -16.91
C PHE A 446 9.64 -6.91 -16.76
N VAL A 447 10.35 -6.54 -17.83
CA VAL A 447 11.44 -5.55 -17.78
C VAL A 447 10.94 -4.18 -17.33
N LEU A 448 9.76 -3.75 -17.79
CA LEU A 448 9.22 -2.41 -17.49
C LEU A 448 8.63 -2.31 -16.07
N SER A 449 8.32 -3.44 -15.45
CA SER A 449 7.62 -3.55 -14.16
C SER A 449 8.53 -3.97 -13.01
N ASN A 450 9.71 -4.54 -13.29
CA ASN A 450 10.59 -5.13 -12.29
C ASN A 450 12.04 -4.72 -12.52
N PRO A 451 12.79 -4.24 -11.51
CA PRO A 451 14.21 -3.94 -11.65
C PRO A 451 15.06 -5.21 -11.82
N PRO A 452 16.35 -5.07 -12.18
CA PRO A 452 17.32 -6.15 -12.02
C PRO A 452 17.36 -6.64 -10.58
N ALA A 453 17.52 -7.95 -10.40
CA ALA A 453 17.46 -8.58 -9.08
C ALA A 453 18.50 -8.00 -8.10
N GLU A 454 19.66 -7.59 -8.62
CA GLU A 454 20.77 -6.93 -7.91
C GLU A 454 20.36 -5.62 -7.24
N SER A 455 19.29 -4.98 -7.73
CA SER A 455 18.81 -3.71 -7.20
C SER A 455 17.69 -3.87 -6.16
N LEU A 456 17.19 -5.08 -5.91
CA LEU A 456 16.04 -5.32 -5.02
C LEU A 456 16.27 -4.76 -3.60
N ASN A 457 17.44 -5.04 -3.01
CA ASN A 457 17.76 -4.61 -1.64
C ASN A 457 17.86 -3.08 -1.52
N VAL A 458 18.31 -2.42 -2.59
CA VAL A 458 18.43 -0.96 -2.67
C VAL A 458 17.05 -0.31 -2.63
N TYR A 459 16.12 -0.79 -3.46
CA TYR A 459 14.77 -0.24 -3.54
C TYR A 459 13.88 -0.62 -2.35
N ALA A 460 14.16 -1.74 -1.69
CA ALA A 460 13.40 -2.19 -0.53
C ALA A 460 13.67 -1.33 0.73
N LYS A 461 14.92 -0.90 0.97
CA LYS A 461 15.31 -0.18 2.20
C LYS A 461 14.50 1.10 2.49
N PRO A 462 14.23 2.00 1.52
CA PRO A 462 13.33 3.13 1.74
C PRO A 462 11.90 2.75 2.11
N LEU A 463 11.38 1.69 1.49
CA LEU A 463 10.04 1.20 1.77
C LEU A 463 9.97 0.65 3.20
N PHE A 464 11.02 0.00 3.71
CA PHE A 464 11.08 -0.46 5.11
C PHE A 464 10.99 0.68 6.11
N HIS A 465 11.74 1.75 5.84
CA HIS A 465 11.71 2.94 6.68
C HIS A 465 10.32 3.58 6.68
N PHE A 466 9.67 3.64 5.52
CA PHE A 466 8.35 4.20 5.40
C PHE A 466 7.28 3.34 6.09
N VAL A 467 7.29 2.02 5.89
CA VAL A 467 6.34 1.10 6.55
C VAL A 467 6.52 1.14 8.07
N THR A 468 7.77 1.20 8.56
CA THR A 468 8.04 1.38 9.99
C THR A 468 7.47 2.70 10.51
N TYR A 469 7.66 3.80 9.77
CA TYR A 469 7.08 5.09 10.09
C TYR A 469 5.54 5.05 10.11
N LEU A 470 4.94 4.43 9.10
CA LEU A 470 3.48 4.31 8.97
C LEU A 470 2.86 3.53 10.13
N ALA A 471 3.49 2.41 10.53
CA ALA A 471 3.06 1.64 11.69
C ALA A 471 3.16 2.42 13.02
N GLN A 472 4.06 3.39 13.11
CA GLN A 472 4.13 4.31 14.25
C GLN A 472 3.05 5.40 14.23
N GLN A 473 2.35 5.61 13.10
CA GLN A 473 1.28 6.61 13.00
C GLN A 473 -0.08 6.09 13.46
N LEU A 474 -0.20 4.81 13.80
CA LEU A 474 -1.45 4.21 14.26
C LEU A 474 -2.02 4.93 15.48
N PRO A 475 -3.37 5.02 15.60
CA PRO A 475 -3.99 5.62 16.75
C PRO A 475 -3.64 4.86 18.03
N ALA A 476 -3.52 5.59 19.14
CA ALA A 476 -3.13 5.03 20.42
C ALA A 476 -3.82 5.79 21.54
N ILE A 477 -4.82 5.18 22.16
CA ILE A 477 -5.61 5.84 23.21
C ILE A 477 -4.91 5.79 24.58
N SER A 478 -5.17 6.80 25.38
CA SER A 478 -4.81 6.86 26.80
C SER A 478 -5.86 7.61 27.59
N LEU A 479 -5.91 7.37 28.90
CA LEU A 479 -6.77 8.10 29.83
C LEU A 479 -5.91 9.11 30.60
N GLN A 480 -6.23 10.40 30.48
CA GLN A 480 -5.44 11.49 31.04
C GLN A 480 -6.31 12.46 31.85
N ASN A 481 -5.65 13.31 32.64
CA ASN A 481 -6.26 14.39 33.44
C ASN A 481 -7.47 13.97 34.30
N PRO A 482 -7.41 12.87 35.08
CA PRO A 482 -8.51 12.51 35.96
C PRO A 482 -8.77 13.61 36.98
N LYS A 483 -10.04 14.00 37.11
CA LYS A 483 -10.53 14.93 38.13
C LYS A 483 -11.64 14.27 38.92
N VAL A 484 -11.57 14.39 40.24
CA VAL A 484 -12.58 13.91 41.17
C VAL A 484 -13.02 15.07 42.04
N GLU A 485 -14.28 15.45 41.92
CA GLU A 485 -14.88 16.55 42.68
C GLU A 485 -15.96 15.97 43.60
N LYS A 486 -15.86 16.21 44.90
CA LYS A 486 -16.93 15.84 45.84
C LYS A 486 -18.07 16.84 45.70
N VAL A 487 -19.23 16.36 45.24
CA VAL A 487 -20.43 17.18 45.02
C VAL A 487 -21.31 17.22 46.26
N SER A 488 -21.44 16.08 46.94
CA SER A 488 -22.14 15.98 48.23
C SER A 488 -21.67 14.73 49.01
N SER A 489 -22.34 14.41 50.11
CA SER A 489 -22.04 13.20 50.90
C SER A 489 -22.15 11.94 50.03
N ASN A 490 -21.02 11.28 49.80
CA ASN A 490 -20.87 10.09 48.95
C ASN A 490 -21.23 10.29 47.48
N VAL A 491 -21.25 11.52 46.97
CA VAL A 491 -21.49 11.80 45.54
C VAL A 491 -20.30 12.53 44.96
N TYR A 492 -19.73 11.96 43.91
CA TYR A 492 -18.50 12.43 43.28
C TYR A 492 -18.72 12.64 41.78
N ARG A 493 -18.26 13.77 41.26
CA ARG A 493 -18.10 13.98 39.83
C ARG A 493 -16.71 13.51 39.42
N ILE A 494 -16.66 12.58 38.46
CA ILE A 494 -15.42 12.09 37.88
C ILE A 494 -15.36 12.58 36.45
N SER A 495 -14.25 13.21 36.07
CA SER A 495 -14.00 13.60 34.69
C SER A 495 -12.65 13.07 34.22
N VAL A 496 -12.58 12.59 32.99
CA VAL A 496 -11.35 12.05 32.38
C VAL A 496 -11.29 12.42 30.90
N ASP A 497 -10.09 12.66 30.39
CA ASP A 497 -9.85 12.85 28.97
C ASP A 497 -9.45 11.52 28.34
N VAL A 498 -10.18 11.10 27.30
CA VAL A 498 -9.75 10.03 26.40
C VAL A 498 -8.95 10.67 25.28
N VAL A 499 -7.63 10.49 25.30
CA VAL A 499 -6.69 11.16 24.39
C VAL A 499 -6.15 10.18 23.37
N ASN A 500 -6.14 10.55 22.09
CA ASN A 500 -5.44 9.82 21.04
C ASN A 500 -4.02 10.39 20.85
N ASN A 501 -3.01 9.65 21.28
CA ASN A 501 -1.60 10.02 21.17
C ASN A 501 -1.01 9.68 19.78
N GLY A 502 -1.68 8.85 18.99
CA GLY A 502 -1.25 8.50 17.63
C GLY A 502 -1.55 9.63 16.65
N TYR A 503 -0.88 9.63 15.49
CA TYR A 503 -1.10 10.67 14.47
C TYR A 503 -2.44 10.51 13.75
N LEU A 504 -2.79 9.28 13.35
CA LEU A 504 -4.04 9.01 12.67
C LEU A 504 -5.22 9.13 13.66
N PRO A 505 -6.38 9.63 13.20
CA PRO A 505 -7.62 9.51 13.93
C PRO A 505 -7.94 8.06 14.29
N THR A 506 -8.71 7.85 15.36
CA THR A 506 -9.06 6.49 15.81
C THR A 506 -9.77 5.67 14.72
N ASN A 507 -10.52 6.34 13.84
CA ASN A 507 -11.06 5.82 12.58
C ASN A 507 -10.91 6.88 11.49
N SER A 508 -10.75 6.48 10.22
CA SER A 508 -10.97 7.40 9.09
C SER A 508 -12.43 7.87 9.05
N GLY A 509 -12.68 9.00 8.38
CA GLY A 509 -14.03 9.45 8.08
C GLY A 509 -14.83 8.36 7.35
N MET A 510 -14.18 7.63 6.44
CA MET A 510 -14.81 6.48 5.76
C MET A 510 -15.13 5.33 6.72
N GLY A 511 -14.22 5.02 7.63
CA GLY A 511 -14.41 4.01 8.68
C GLY A 511 -15.59 4.34 9.60
N ALA A 512 -15.83 5.63 9.87
CA ALA A 512 -17.00 6.07 10.63
C ALA A 512 -18.32 5.90 9.84
N LYS A 513 -18.29 6.05 8.50
CA LYS A 513 -19.47 5.87 7.64
C LYS A 513 -19.83 4.40 7.40
N THR A 514 -18.83 3.54 7.18
CA THR A 514 -19.05 2.09 6.95
C THR A 514 -19.58 1.36 8.18
N ARG A 515 -19.32 1.88 9.39
CA ARG A 515 -19.73 1.32 10.69
C ARG A 515 -19.21 -0.09 10.99
N TRP A 516 -18.34 -0.64 10.14
CA TRP A 516 -17.64 -1.89 10.43
C TRP A 516 -16.52 -1.68 11.46
N ILE A 517 -15.84 -0.53 11.39
CA ILE A 517 -14.76 -0.19 12.32
C ILE A 517 -15.34 0.12 13.68
N ARG A 518 -14.83 -0.57 14.71
CA ARG A 518 -15.27 -0.35 16.08
C ARG A 518 -14.67 0.93 16.62
N ASN A 519 -15.53 1.92 16.85
CA ASN A 519 -15.18 3.12 17.60
C ASN A 519 -14.69 2.80 19.02
N VAL A 520 -13.98 3.76 19.63
CA VAL A 520 -13.51 3.65 21.02
C VAL A 520 -14.70 3.52 21.96
N ARG A 521 -14.74 2.41 22.70
CA ARG A 521 -15.71 2.17 23.77
C ARG A 521 -15.09 2.54 25.10
N VAL A 522 -15.83 3.29 25.90
CA VAL A 522 -15.47 3.62 27.27
C VAL A 522 -16.46 2.98 28.23
N THR A 523 -15.92 2.27 29.21
CA THR A 523 -16.66 1.61 30.28
C THR A 523 -16.19 2.14 31.62
N LEU A 524 -17.13 2.64 32.43
CA LEU A 524 -16.96 2.91 33.85
C LEU A 524 -17.53 1.71 34.62
N ASP A 525 -16.65 0.99 35.30
CA ASP A 525 -17.02 -0.09 36.21
C ASP A 525 -17.36 0.49 37.59
N VAL A 526 -18.64 0.42 37.94
CA VAL A 526 -19.21 0.85 39.22
C VAL A 526 -19.51 -0.33 40.15
N SER A 527 -18.90 -1.50 39.93
CA SER A 527 -19.05 -2.65 40.84
C SER A 527 -18.59 -2.33 42.28
N LYS A 528 -19.12 -3.06 43.27
CA LYS A 528 -18.87 -2.94 44.73
C LYS A 528 -19.64 -1.84 45.47
N GLY A 529 -20.94 -1.68 45.19
CA GLY A 529 -21.82 -0.80 45.97
C GLY A 529 -21.79 0.68 45.56
N ASN A 530 -21.16 0.99 44.43
CA ASN A 530 -21.27 2.27 43.76
C ASN A 530 -22.45 2.25 42.78
N SER A 531 -23.06 3.40 42.54
CA SER A 531 -24.13 3.56 41.54
C SER A 531 -23.92 4.82 40.71
N LEU A 532 -24.45 4.83 39.49
CA LEU A 532 -24.34 5.96 38.60
C LEU A 532 -25.58 6.87 38.74
N SER A 533 -25.38 8.11 39.17
CA SER A 533 -26.45 9.11 39.24
C SER A 533 -26.61 9.88 37.93
N SER A 534 -25.52 10.10 37.18
CA SER A 534 -25.55 10.75 35.86
C SER A 534 -24.36 10.32 34.98
N GLY A 535 -24.56 10.38 33.67
CA GLY A 535 -23.63 9.90 32.66
C GLY A 535 -23.99 8.50 32.13
N ARG A 536 -23.13 7.92 31.29
CA ARG A 536 -23.32 6.57 30.73
C ARG A 536 -22.21 5.66 31.20
N ALA A 537 -22.56 4.55 31.88
CA ALA A 537 -21.57 3.57 32.33
C ALA A 537 -20.84 2.90 31.16
N LYS A 538 -21.50 2.75 30.01
CA LYS A 538 -20.91 2.29 28.75
C LYS A 538 -21.29 3.27 27.65
N GLN A 539 -20.31 3.76 26.92
CA GLN A 539 -20.54 4.66 25.79
C GLN A 539 -19.49 4.48 24.71
N THR A 540 -19.90 4.68 23.47
CA THR A 540 -19.01 4.69 22.31
C THR A 540 -18.76 6.13 21.90
N LEU A 541 -17.52 6.46 21.57
CA LEU A 541 -17.11 7.81 21.16
C LEU A 541 -17.13 7.93 19.65
N GLU A 542 -17.42 9.13 19.15
CA GLU A 542 -17.08 9.47 17.77
C GLU A 542 -15.56 9.42 17.57
N PRO A 543 -15.06 9.28 16.32
CA PRO A 543 -13.63 9.25 16.06
C PRO A 543 -12.89 10.41 16.71
N ILE A 544 -11.85 10.10 17.47
CA ILE A 544 -11.03 11.11 18.15
C ILE A 544 -9.90 11.49 17.19
N PRO A 545 -9.74 12.78 16.85
CA PRO A 545 -8.62 13.25 16.04
C PRO A 545 -7.28 12.80 16.64
N GLY A 546 -6.28 12.53 15.80
CA GLY A 546 -4.95 12.20 16.29
C GLY A 546 -4.16 13.41 16.77
N SER A 547 -2.88 13.20 17.01
CA SER A 547 -1.93 14.22 17.46
C SER A 547 -2.34 14.92 18.77
N GLY A 548 -2.92 14.17 19.71
CA GLY A 548 -3.35 14.67 21.01
C GLY A 548 -4.81 15.16 21.05
N GLY A 549 -5.60 14.92 19.99
CA GLY A 549 -7.04 15.10 20.05
C GLY A 549 -7.66 14.27 21.18
N TYR A 550 -8.71 14.80 21.81
CA TYR A 550 -9.30 14.17 22.99
C TYR A 550 -10.81 14.38 23.09
N LYS A 551 -11.44 13.53 23.90
CA LYS A 551 -12.82 13.70 24.36
C LYS A 551 -12.89 13.60 25.88
N THR A 552 -13.39 14.65 26.52
CA THR A 552 -13.66 14.64 27.96
C THR A 552 -14.97 13.94 28.25
N LEU A 553 -14.95 13.01 29.18
CA LEU A 553 -16.13 12.34 29.73
C LEU A 553 -16.32 12.72 31.18
N SER A 554 -17.57 12.76 31.62
CA SER A 554 -17.93 13.07 33.01
C SER A 554 -19.07 12.17 33.50
N TRP A 555 -18.96 11.75 34.76
CA TRP A 555 -19.94 10.90 35.45
C TRP A 555 -20.21 11.44 36.86
N LEU A 556 -21.43 11.29 37.35
CA LEU A 556 -21.75 11.44 38.76
C LEU A 556 -21.92 10.05 39.38
N VAL A 557 -21.02 9.70 40.28
CA VAL A 557 -20.98 8.40 40.95
C VAL A 557 -21.36 8.58 42.41
N VAL A 558 -22.28 7.74 42.88
CA VAL A 558 -22.69 7.67 44.29
C VAL A 558 -22.04 6.44 44.92
N GLY A 559 -21.27 6.64 45.98
CA GLY A 559 -20.63 5.58 46.74
C GLY A 559 -19.25 5.97 47.26
N LYS A 560 -18.35 5.00 47.44
CA LYS A 560 -17.02 5.17 48.06
C LYS A 560 -16.01 4.20 47.43
N GLY A 561 -14.72 4.42 47.70
CA GLY A 561 -13.67 3.48 47.34
C GLY A 561 -13.03 3.81 46.00
N GLU A 562 -13.00 2.85 45.07
CA GLU A 562 -12.33 3.00 43.78
C GLU A 562 -13.25 2.57 42.65
N VAL A 563 -13.23 3.31 41.53
CA VAL A 563 -13.90 2.94 40.29
C VAL A 563 -12.88 2.82 39.16
N LYS A 564 -13.13 1.89 38.25
CA LYS A 564 -12.23 1.62 37.12
C LYS A 564 -12.84 2.13 35.83
N ILE A 565 -12.07 2.89 35.07
CA ILE A 565 -12.42 3.39 33.73
C ILE A 565 -11.56 2.62 32.73
N THR A 566 -12.19 2.08 31.69
CA THR A 566 -11.51 1.39 30.59
C THR A 566 -11.94 2.03 29.28
N ALA A 567 -10.98 2.43 28.44
CA ALA A 567 -11.20 2.83 27.06
C ALA A 567 -10.52 1.82 26.14
N GLU A 568 -11.23 1.31 25.14
CA GLU A 568 -10.69 0.29 24.23
C GLU A 568 -11.31 0.33 22.83
N SER A 569 -10.49 0.02 21.82
CA SER A 569 -10.90 -0.41 20.50
C SER A 569 -9.80 -1.30 19.89
N PRO A 570 -10.14 -2.30 19.06
CA PRO A 570 -9.14 -3.13 18.38
C PRO A 570 -8.09 -2.31 17.60
N THR A 571 -8.47 -1.18 16.99
CA THR A 571 -7.56 -0.36 16.17
C THR A 571 -6.70 0.59 17.01
N THR A 572 -7.05 0.84 18.27
CA THR A 572 -6.39 1.85 19.13
C THR A 572 -5.72 1.25 20.36
N GLY A 573 -5.99 -0.02 20.66
CA GLY A 573 -5.56 -0.70 21.87
C GLY A 573 -6.50 -0.46 23.06
N LYS A 574 -5.96 -0.66 24.27
CA LYS A 574 -6.69 -0.59 25.53
C LYS A 574 -5.96 0.29 26.54
N ALA A 575 -6.70 1.17 27.22
CA ALA A 575 -6.23 2.00 28.32
C ALA A 575 -7.15 1.81 29.54
N GLU A 576 -6.55 1.67 30.72
CA GLU A 576 -7.27 1.52 31.98
C GLU A 576 -6.78 2.53 33.00
N LEU A 577 -7.69 3.06 33.80
CA LEU A 577 -7.41 4.02 34.87
C LEU A 577 -8.32 3.73 36.06
N SER A 578 -7.74 3.64 37.25
CA SER A 578 -8.51 3.56 38.50
C SER A 578 -8.52 4.91 39.22
N VAL A 579 -9.68 5.28 39.76
CA VAL A 579 -9.92 6.57 40.38
C VAL A 579 -10.54 6.38 41.76
N SER A 580 -9.96 7.03 42.78
CA SER A 580 -10.42 6.91 44.17
C SER A 580 -11.44 8.00 44.52
N LEU A 581 -12.54 7.58 45.15
CA LEU A 581 -13.64 8.39 45.67
C LEU A 581 -13.41 8.59 47.19
N LYS A 582 -12.81 9.73 47.56
CA LYS A 582 -12.47 10.09 48.95
C LYS A 582 -13.30 11.26 49.43
#